data_AF-A0A975DBN6-F1
#
_entry.id   AF-A0A975DBN6-F1
#
_cell.length_a   1.000
_cell.length_b   1.000
_cell.length_c   1.000
_cell.angle_alpha   90.00
_cell.angle_beta   90.00
_cell.angle_gamma   90.00
#
_symmetry.space_group_name_H-M   'P 1'
#
loop_
_entity.id
_entity.type
_entity.pdbx_description
1 polymer ?
#
loop_
_entity_poly.entity_id
_entity_poly.type
_entity_poly.pdbx_seq_one_letter_code
_entity_poly.pdbx_strand_id
1 'polypeptide(L)' 'MDLKTELNLKKKVATKVREKAIKRAETRIMLAGKTPTDFNEAQLEVLVKEEEDKIFNSYKEKGLLVLASLLGLSLWS' A
#
# COMPACT_ATOMS: atom_id res chain seq x y z
N MET A 1 -3.61 -20.43 -16.72
CA MET A 1 -3.63 -18.95 -16.65
C MET A 1 -2.52 -18.45 -17.55
N ASP A 2 -2.77 -17.52 -18.48
CA ASP A 2 -1.73 -17.06 -19.42
C ASP A 2 -0.89 -15.92 -18.83
N LEU A 3 0.36 -15.80 -19.28
CA LEU A 3 1.35 -14.80 -18.84
C LEU A 3 0.87 -13.34 -18.97
N LYS A 4 0.09 -13.02 -19.99
CA LYS A 4 -0.48 -11.67 -20.21
C LYS A 4 -1.55 -11.35 -19.18
N THR A 5 -2.37 -12.34 -18.80
CA THR A 5 -3.40 -12.19 -17.77
C THR A 5 -2.77 -11.91 -16.40
N GLU A 6 -1.72 -12.63 -16.02
CA GLU A 6 -0.99 -12.39 -14.77
C GLU A 6 -0.33 -11.01 -14.71
N LEU A 7 0.30 -10.60 -15.82
CA LEU A 7 0.92 -9.28 -15.94
C LEU A 7 -0.13 -8.16 -15.79
N ASN A 8 -1.32 -8.35 -16.35
CA ASN A 8 -2.41 -7.38 -16.26
C ASN A 8 -2.92 -7.24 -14.80
N LEU A 9 -3.10 -8.36 -14.10
CA LEU A 9 -3.52 -8.38 -12.70
C LEU A 9 -2.49 -7.71 -11.78
N LYS A 10 -1.21 -8.05 -11.91
CA LYS A 10 -0.13 -7.42 -11.12
C LYS A 10 -0.10 -5.91 -11.34
N LYS A 11 -0.22 -5.46 -12.59
CA LYS A 11 -0.28 -4.02 -12.92
C LYS A 11 -1.49 -3.35 -12.29
N LYS A 12 -2.69 -3.93 -12.40
CA LYS A 12 -3.91 -3.38 -11.78
C LYS A 12 -3.75 -3.22 -10.27
N VAL A 13 -3.23 -4.25 -9.60
CA VAL A 13 -2.98 -4.19 -8.14
C VAL A 13 -1.98 -3.08 -7.82
N ALA A 14 -0.85 -3.02 -8.55
CA ALA A 14 0.17 -1.98 -8.35
C ALA A 14 -0.40 -0.56 -8.53
N THR A 15 -1.20 -0.34 -9.59
CA THR A 15 -1.89 0.94 -9.82
C THR A 15 -2.81 1.29 -8.65
N LYS A 16 -3.59 0.34 -8.13
CA LYS A 16 -4.48 0.58 -6.99
C LYS A 16 -3.74 0.84 -5.67
N VAL A 17 -2.62 0.16 -5.46
CA VAL A 17 -1.74 0.44 -4.31
C VAL A 17 -1.18 1.86 -4.42
N ARG A 18 -0.68 2.26 -5.59
CA ARG A 18 -0.14 3.60 -5.82
C ARG A 18 -1.18 4.71 -5.67
N GLU A 19 -2.36 4.57 -6.27
CA GLU A 19 -3.48 5.51 -6.10
C GLU A 19 -3.82 5.70 -4.61
N LYS A 20 -3.83 4.62 -3.83
CA LYS A 20 -4.10 4.67 -2.39
C LYS A 20 -2.93 5.29 -1.61
N ALA A 21 -1.69 5.01 -2.01
CA ALA A 21 -0.50 5.57 -1.41
C ALA A 21 -0.43 7.08 -1.59
N ILE A 22 -0.73 7.58 -2.80
CA ILE A 22 -0.83 9.03 -3.09
C ILE A 22 -1.82 9.70 -2.14
N LYS A 23 -3.05 9.18 -2.02
CA LYS A 23 -4.06 9.74 -1.10
C LYS A 23 -3.61 9.75 0.37
N ARG A 24 -2.89 8.69 0.81
CA ARG A 24 -2.34 8.63 2.17
C ARG A 24 -1.21 9.63 2.37
N ALA A 25 -0.32 9.78 1.38
CA ALA A 25 0.75 10.76 1.41
C ALA A 25 0.20 12.18 1.47
N GLU A 26 -0.80 12.51 0.65
CA GLU A 26 -1.53 13.79 0.70
C GLU A 26 -2.14 14.05 2.08
N THR A 27 -2.81 13.03 2.65
CA THR A 27 -3.39 13.13 4.00
C THR A 27 -2.29 13.38 5.03
N ARG A 28 -1.16 12.67 4.95
CA ARG A 28 -0.01 12.81 5.86
C ARG A 28 0.64 14.20 5.77
N ILE A 29 0.78 14.71 4.56
CA ILE A 29 1.27 16.07 4.28
C ILE A 29 0.33 17.10 4.91
N MET A 30 -0.99 16.96 4.70
CA MET A 30 -2.00 17.85 5.27
C MET A 30 -2.01 17.83 6.80
N LEU A 31 -1.92 16.65 7.41
CA LEU A 31 -1.83 16.49 8.87
C LEU A 31 -0.57 17.13 9.46
N ALA A 32 0.50 17.27 8.66
CA ALA A 32 1.70 18.00 9.06
C ALA A 32 1.59 19.52 8.83
N GLY A 33 0.43 20.03 8.44
CA GLY A 33 0.22 21.46 8.13
C GLY A 33 0.94 21.91 6.85
N LYS A 34 1.18 20.98 5.92
CA LYS A 34 1.84 21.22 4.63
C LYS A 34 0.90 20.92 3.48
N THR A 35 1.33 21.30 2.28
CA THR A 35 0.67 21.06 1.00
C THR A 35 1.61 20.28 0.07
N PRO A 36 1.12 19.50 -0.91
CA PRO A 36 2.00 18.79 -1.84
C PRO A 36 2.96 19.71 -2.60
N THR A 37 2.57 20.97 -2.82
CA THR A 37 3.39 21.99 -3.46
C THR A 37 4.59 22.46 -2.63
N ASP A 38 4.65 22.11 -1.33
CA ASP A 38 5.81 22.38 -0.47
C ASP A 38 6.98 21.40 -0.71
N PHE A 39 6.79 20.42 -1.60
CA PHE A 39 7.75 19.36 -1.88
C PHE A 39 8.08 19.31 -3.38
N ASN A 40 9.30 18.91 -3.70
CA ASN A 40 9.66 18.59 -5.08
C ASN A 40 9.22 17.15 -5.46
N GLU A 41 9.30 16.84 -6.75
CA GLU A 41 8.87 15.54 -7.29
C GLU A 41 9.57 14.34 -6.63
N ALA A 42 10.88 14.42 -6.43
CA ALA A 42 11.64 13.33 -5.81
C ALA A 42 11.22 13.10 -4.35
N GLN A 43 10.92 14.17 -3.61
CA GLN A 43 10.42 14.07 -2.24
C GLN A 43 9.01 13.48 -2.21
N LEU A 44 8.12 13.92 -3.10
CA LEU A 44 6.78 13.35 -3.23
C LEU A 44 6.83 11.86 -3.58
N GLU A 45 7.74 11.46 -4.47
CA GLU A 45 7.93 10.06 -4.83
C GLU A 45 8.35 9.21 -3.62
N VAL A 46 9.27 9.70 -2.80
CA VAL A 46 9.67 9.02 -1.56
C VAL A 46 8.49 8.88 -0.61
N LEU A 47 7.72 9.96 -0.40
CA LEU A 47 6.53 9.94 0.47
C LEU A 47 5.49 8.92 -0.01
N VAL A 48 5.20 8.90 -1.32
CA VAL A 48 4.29 7.93 -1.92
C VAL A 48 4.83 6.52 -1.76
N LYS A 49 6.13 6.30 -2.02
CA LYS A 49 6.76 4.99 -1.94
C LYS A 49 6.71 4.39 -0.54
N GLU A 50 6.96 5.21 0.49
CA GLU A 50 6.79 4.80 1.88
C GLU A 50 5.35 4.35 2.18
N GLU A 51 4.34 5.06 1.67
CA GLU A 51 2.93 4.68 1.86
C GLU A 51 2.56 3.41 1.06
N GLU A 52 3.13 3.20 -0.13
CA GLU A 52 3.00 1.95 -0.89
C GLU A 52 3.52 0.76 -0.08
N ASP A 53 4.71 0.88 0.51
CA ASP A 53 5.35 -0.18 1.29
C ASP A 53 4.55 -0.50 2.55
N LYS A 54 4.03 0.52 3.25
CA LYS A 54 3.11 0.34 4.39
C LYS A 54 1.84 -0.40 3.99
N ILE A 55 1.25 -0.05 2.84
CA ILE A 55 0.05 -0.73 2.34
C ILE A 55 0.35 -2.20 2.03
N PHE A 56 1.47 -2.48 1.36
CA PHE A 56 1.87 -3.84 1.01
C PHE A 56 2.13 -4.69 2.26
N ASN A 57 2.87 -4.14 3.23
CA ASN A 57 3.13 -4.81 4.50
C ASN A 57 1.84 -5.10 5.25
N SER A 58 0.90 -4.14 5.31
CA SER A 58 -0.40 -4.37 5.95
C SER A 58 -1.20 -5.49 5.28
N TYR A 59 -1.19 -5.59 3.94
CA TYR A 59 -1.85 -6.70 3.26
C TYR A 59 -1.16 -8.04 3.52
N LYS A 60 0.18 -8.06 3.59
CA LYS A 60 0.94 -9.27 3.94
C LYS A 60 0.62 -9.75 5.36
N GLU A 61 0.63 -8.83 6.33
CA GLU A 61 0.29 -9.12 7.73
C GLU A 61 -1.15 -9.63 7.87
N LYS A 62 -2.11 -8.91 7.29
CA LYS A 62 -3.53 -9.32 7.33
C LYS A 62 -3.75 -10.65 6.62
N GLY A 63 -3.09 -10.87 5.48
CA GLY A 63 -3.13 -12.14 4.78
C GLY A 63 -2.59 -13.28 5.64
N LEU A 64 -1.47 -13.06 6.32
CA LEU A 64 -0.90 -14.06 7.25
C LEU A 64 -1.85 -14.34 8.42
N LEU A 65 -2.49 -13.32 8.99
CA LEU A 65 -3.47 -13.50 10.06
C LEU A 65 -4.70 -14.29 9.59
N VAL A 66 -5.20 -14.02 8.37
CA VAL A 66 -6.29 -14.81 7.78
C VAL A 66 -5.86 -16.26 7.55
N LEU A 67 -4.64 -16.51 7.08
CA LEU A 67 -4.13 -17.87 6.94
C LEU A 67 -4.00 -18.57 8.29
N ALA A 68 -3.47 -17.88 9.31
CA ALA A 68 -3.33 -18.41 10.66
C ALA A 68 -4.69 -18.82 11.24
N SER A 69 -5.73 -17.98 11.08
CA SER A 69 -7.07 -18.29 11.61
C SER A 69 -7.71 -19.49 10.90
N LEU A 70 -7.53 -19.62 9.58
CA LEU A 70 -7.99 -20.79 8.82
C LEU A 70 -7.28 -22.08 9.25
N LEU A 71 -6.04 -21.98 9.72
CA LEU A 71 -5.26 -23.10 10.27
C LEU A 71 -5.56 -23.40 11.75
N GLY A 72 -6.53 -22.70 12.36
CA GLY A 72 -6.90 -22.89 13.76
C GLY A 72 -5.94 -22.22 14.76
N LEU A 73 -5.01 -21.40 14.30
CA LEU A 73 -4.16 -20.58 15.16
C LEU A 73 -4.92 -19.30 15.55
N SER A 74 -5.67 -19.36 16.66
CA SER A 74 -6.25 -18.17 17.25
C SER A 74 -5.19 -17.43 18.07
N LEU A 75 -4.78 -16.24 17.64
CA LEU A 75 -3.89 -15.35 18.42
C LEU A 75 -4.64 -14.57 19.51
N TRP A 76 -5.88 -14.97 19.83
CA TRP A 76 -6.81 -14.25 20.70
C TRP A 76 -7.30 -15.09 21.90
N SER A 77 -6.56 -16.13 22.28
CA SER A 77 -6.73 -16.82 23.58
C SER A 77 -6.02 -16.08 24.70
#